data_AF-A0A015JX10-F1
#
_entry.id   AF-A0A015JX10-F1
#
_cell.length_a   1.000
_cell.length_b   1.000
_cell.length_c   1.000
_cell.angle_alpha   90.00
_cell.angle_beta   90.00
_cell.angle_gamma   90.00
#
_symmetry.space_group_name_H-M   'P 1'
#
loop_
_entity.id
_entity.type
_entity.pdbx_description
1 polymer ?
#
loop_
_entity_poly.entity_id
_entity_poly.type
_entity_poly.pdbx_seq_one_letter_code
_entity_poly.pdbx_strand_id
1 'polypeptide(L)'
;MNPTHDQEVVYAKGCTNIEQLNELTSSSNRSNDNFKMAFFYNPQNDYQIYHITCESLNEISNNELPSDHTFYYKLDDKNLYKITCILISHSLIVQFLNKKMYGIELKQGDEPQQEFLTFSNYQRNNLESNLKEYLLASKQIKKSNVNVFTDVQPRL
;
A
#
# COMPACT_ATOMS: atom_id res chain seq x y z
N MET A 1 6.55 -23.32 29.52
CA MET A 1 5.35 -22.47 29.33
C MET A 1 5.75 -21.39 28.34
N ASN A 2 5.30 -21.49 27.09
CA ASN A 2 5.50 -20.44 26.10
C ASN A 2 4.41 -19.39 26.34
N PRO A 3 4.73 -18.09 26.48
CA PRO A 3 3.71 -17.07 26.46
C PRO A 3 3.29 -16.95 24.99
N THR A 4 2.17 -17.56 24.64
CA THR A 4 1.37 -17.11 23.51
C THR A 4 1.07 -15.64 23.78
N HIS A 5 1.85 -14.75 23.14
CA HIS A 5 1.35 -13.42 22.87
C HIS A 5 0.07 -13.64 22.09
N ASP A 6 -1.06 -13.31 22.70
CA ASP A 6 -2.32 -13.14 22.02
C ASP A 6 -2.09 -12.10 20.91
N GLN A 7 -1.70 -12.59 19.73
CA GLN A 7 -1.74 -11.80 18.51
C GLN A 7 -3.22 -11.63 18.22
N GLU A 8 -3.79 -10.55 18.73
CA GLU A 8 -5.13 -10.11 18.34
C GLU A 8 -5.11 -9.93 16.82
N VAL A 9 -5.76 -10.87 16.14
CA VAL A 9 -5.93 -10.87 14.69
C VAL A 9 -7.18 -10.07 14.40
N VAL A 10 -7.00 -8.95 13.69
CA VAL A 10 -8.11 -8.10 13.25
C VAL A 10 -8.50 -8.49 11.84
N TYR A 11 -9.80 -8.65 11.59
CA TYR A 11 -10.31 -8.81 10.23
C TYR A 11 -10.24 -7.48 9.48
N ALA A 12 -9.65 -7.52 8.30
CA ALA A 12 -9.41 -6.39 7.42
C ALA A 12 -10.16 -6.63 6.09
N LYS A 13 -10.91 -5.63 5.64
CA LYS A 13 -11.55 -5.59 4.32
C LYS A 13 -10.50 -5.21 3.27
N GLY A 14 -9.60 -6.14 2.99
CA GLY A 14 -8.55 -5.98 1.98
C GLY A 14 -9.07 -6.04 0.54
N CYS A 15 -8.15 -5.81 -0.41
CA CYS A 15 -8.39 -5.94 -1.84
C CYS A 15 -8.30 -7.41 -2.25
N THR A 16 -9.43 -7.99 -2.62
CA THR A 16 -9.55 -9.45 -2.85
C THR A 16 -10.01 -9.79 -4.28
N ASN A 17 -10.48 -8.79 -5.04
CA ASN A 17 -10.84 -8.93 -6.45
C ASN A 17 -10.18 -7.89 -7.36
N ILE A 18 -10.29 -8.11 -8.66
CA ILE A 18 -9.59 -7.34 -9.69
C ILE A 18 -10.21 -5.97 -9.92
N GLU A 19 -11.53 -5.83 -9.75
CA GLU A 19 -12.26 -4.57 -9.86
C GLU A 19 -11.75 -3.57 -8.83
N GLN A 20 -11.66 -3.98 -7.55
CA GLN A 20 -11.08 -3.17 -6.48
C GLN A 20 -9.65 -2.76 -6.78
N LEU A 21 -8.82 -3.66 -7.30
CA LEU A 21 -7.43 -3.35 -7.64
C LEU A 21 -7.33 -2.30 -8.75
N ASN A 22 -8.22 -2.39 -9.74
CA ASN A 22 -8.31 -1.41 -10.83
C ASN A 22 -8.76 -0.04 -10.29
N GLU A 23 -9.71 0.01 -9.37
CA GLU A 23 -10.15 1.26 -8.72
C GLU A 23 -9.01 1.93 -7.95
N LEU A 24 -8.26 1.16 -7.15
CA LEU A 24 -7.10 1.65 -6.39
C LEU A 24 -6.08 2.32 -7.30
N THR A 25 -5.72 1.63 -8.37
CA THR A 25 -4.68 2.09 -9.31
C THR A 25 -5.14 3.23 -10.23
N SER A 26 -6.44 3.32 -10.51
CA SER A 26 -7.03 4.40 -11.32
C SER A 26 -7.05 5.74 -10.57
N SER A 27 -7.14 5.71 -9.23
CA SER A 27 -7.23 6.92 -8.39
C SER A 27 -5.93 7.73 -8.26
N SER A 28 -4.79 7.17 -8.72
CA SER A 28 -3.46 7.74 -8.47
C SER A 28 -3.01 8.80 -9.48
N ASN A 29 -3.85 9.18 -10.45
CA ASN A 29 -3.43 10.07 -11.53
C ASN A 29 -4.02 11.49 -11.41
N ARG A 30 -3.13 12.39 -11.00
CA ARG A 30 -3.01 13.81 -11.41
C ARG A 30 -3.92 14.86 -10.75
N SER A 31 -3.32 15.63 -9.84
CA SER A 31 -3.44 17.09 -9.87
C SER A 31 -2.07 17.73 -9.64
N ASN A 32 -1.71 18.72 -10.45
CA ASN A 32 -0.37 19.32 -10.50
C ASN A 32 -0.03 20.24 -9.31
N ASP A 33 -0.94 20.42 -8.34
CA ASP A 33 -0.72 21.26 -7.16
C ASP A 33 -0.66 20.49 -5.83
N ASN A 34 -1.08 19.21 -5.80
CA ASN A 34 -1.30 18.49 -4.54
C ASN A 34 -0.47 17.21 -4.48
N PHE A 35 0.32 17.03 -3.40
CA PHE A 35 1.10 15.81 -3.22
C PHE A 35 0.19 14.64 -2.84
N LYS A 36 -0.20 13.86 -3.85
CA LYS A 36 -0.81 12.53 -3.72
C LYS A 36 0.10 11.50 -4.39
N MET A 37 0.46 10.45 -3.67
CA MET A 37 1.30 9.37 -4.17
C MET A 37 0.71 8.03 -3.75
N ALA A 38 0.59 7.09 -4.67
CA ALA A 38 0.21 5.72 -4.37
C ALA A 38 1.23 4.72 -4.90
N PHE A 39 1.48 3.65 -4.15
CA PHE A 39 2.45 2.60 -4.50
C PHE A 39 2.15 1.30 -3.76
N PHE A 40 2.64 0.18 -4.28
CA PHE A 40 2.63 -1.09 -3.56
C PHE A 40 3.87 -1.20 -2.67
N TYR A 41 3.70 -1.75 -1.47
CA TYR A 41 4.77 -1.87 -0.47
C TYR A 41 4.73 -3.24 0.22
N ASN A 42 5.91 -3.80 0.45
CA ASN A 42 6.12 -4.99 1.25
C ASN A 42 7.14 -4.64 2.35
N PRO A 43 6.73 -4.48 3.62
CA PRO A 43 7.63 -4.12 4.71
C PRO A 43 8.61 -5.25 5.04
N GLN A 44 9.78 -4.89 5.59
CA GLN A 44 10.72 -5.89 6.08
C GLN A 44 10.08 -6.72 7.19
N ASN A 45 10.36 -8.03 7.21
CA ASN A 45 9.79 -8.99 8.18
C ASN A 45 8.26 -9.17 8.10
N ASP A 46 7.65 -8.80 6.97
CA ASP A 46 6.27 -9.13 6.65
C ASP A 46 6.22 -9.87 5.32
N TYR A 47 5.20 -10.71 5.15
CA TYR A 47 4.96 -11.44 3.89
C TYR A 47 3.82 -10.80 3.08
N GLN A 48 3.11 -9.86 3.69
CA GLN A 48 1.96 -9.20 3.11
C GLN A 48 2.35 -8.08 2.16
N ILE A 49 1.49 -7.84 1.18
CA ILE A 49 1.64 -6.75 0.21
C ILE A 49 0.51 -5.76 0.43
N TYR A 50 0.88 -4.48 0.51
CA TYR A 50 -0.04 -3.39 0.77
C TYR A 50 -0.07 -2.43 -0.40
N HIS A 51 -1.24 -1.92 -0.74
CA HIS A 51 -1.37 -0.68 -1.49
C HIS A 51 -1.39 0.49 -0.52
N ILE A 52 -0.44 1.40 -0.70
CA ILE A 52 -0.25 2.59 0.14
C ILE A 52 -0.68 3.81 -0.66
N THR A 53 -1.53 4.63 -0.06
CA THR A 53 -1.85 5.98 -0.57
C THR A 53 -1.40 7.00 0.47
N CYS A 54 -0.63 7.99 0.04
CA CYS A 54 -0.16 9.11 0.83
C CYS A 54 -0.76 10.40 0.27
N GLU A 55 -1.52 11.13 1.08
CA GLU A 55 -2.22 12.36 0.71
C GLU A 55 -1.86 13.48 1.70
N SER A 56 -1.46 14.65 1.19
CA SER A 56 -1.29 15.82 2.04
C SER A 56 -2.63 16.30 2.59
N LEU A 57 -2.70 16.57 3.90
CA LEU A 57 -3.94 16.95 4.57
C LEU A 57 -4.38 18.40 4.33
N ASN A 58 -3.62 19.18 3.54
CA ASN A 58 -4.01 20.55 3.19
C ASN A 58 -5.29 20.59 2.34
N GLU A 59 -5.70 19.48 1.72
CA GLU A 59 -7.01 19.34 1.09
C GLU A 59 -7.62 17.97 1.45
N ILE A 60 -8.63 17.98 2.32
CA ILE A 60 -9.40 16.78 2.68
C ILE A 60 -10.28 16.41 1.49
N SER A 61 -9.83 15.47 0.66
CA SER A 61 -10.74 14.79 -0.27
C SER A 61 -11.54 13.75 0.53
N ASN A 62 -12.86 13.93 0.61
CA ASN A 62 -13.80 13.02 1.28
C ASN A 62 -14.03 11.70 0.53
N ASN A 63 -13.04 11.22 -0.23
CA ASN A 63 -13.09 9.90 -0.83
C ASN A 63 -12.62 8.90 0.22
N GLU A 64 -13.51 8.54 1.14
CA GLU A 64 -13.33 7.39 2.04
C GLU A 64 -13.38 6.11 1.19
N LEU A 65 -12.25 5.77 0.56
CA LEU A 65 -12.05 4.36 0.22
C LEU A 65 -12.07 3.57 1.53
N PRO A 66 -12.71 2.40 1.56
CA PRO A 66 -12.61 1.49 2.70
C PRO A 66 -11.13 1.14 2.88
N SER A 67 -10.56 1.60 3.98
CA SER A 67 -9.17 1.34 4.35
C SER A 67 -9.15 0.62 5.68
N ASP A 68 -8.45 -0.50 5.69
CA ASP A 68 -8.29 -1.33 6.88
C ASP A 68 -7.39 -0.69 7.92
N HIS A 69 -6.49 0.17 7.45
CA HIS A 69 -5.56 0.86 8.32
C HIS A 69 -5.19 2.22 7.74
N THR A 70 -5.63 3.27 8.42
CA THR A 70 -5.26 4.65 8.12
C THR A 70 -4.57 5.25 9.34
N PHE A 71 -3.47 5.95 9.11
CA PHE A 71 -2.74 6.69 10.14
C PHE A 71 -2.23 8.01 9.59
N TYR A 72 -1.83 8.91 10.49
CA TYR A 72 -1.35 10.23 10.14
C TYR A 72 0.14 10.34 10.42
N TYR A 73 0.85 11.00 9.51
CA TYR A 73 2.29 11.24 9.63
C TYR A 73 2.60 12.72 9.49
N LYS A 74 3.00 13.34 10.60
CA LYS A 74 3.50 14.72 10.63
C LYS A 74 5.00 14.69 10.38
N LEU A 75 5.41 15.28 9.26
CA LEU A 75 6.80 15.31 8.84
C LEU A 75 7.52 16.60 9.28
N ASP A 76 6.79 17.70 9.33
CA ASP A 76 7.20 18.98 9.93
C ASP A 76 5.93 19.79 10.29
N ASP A 77 6.08 21.03 10.75
CA ASP A 77 4.96 21.86 11.19
C ASP A 77 3.94 22.21 10.10
N LYS A 78 4.29 22.05 8.83
CA LYS A 78 3.42 22.39 7.69
C LYS A 78 3.00 21.17 6.87
N ASN A 79 3.67 20.04 7.04
CA ASN A 79 3.45 18.83 6.26
C ASN A 79 2.86 17.72 7.13
N LEU A 80 1.54 17.58 7.06
CA LEU A 80 0.79 16.46 7.62
C LEU A 80 0.25 15.61 6.47
N TYR A 81 0.48 14.30 6.54
CA TYR A 81 0.01 13.35 5.55
C TYR A 81 -0.97 12.36 6.18
N LYS A 82 -2.04 12.06 5.46
CA LYS A 82 -2.88 10.89 5.67
C LYS A 82 -2.27 9.74 4.88
N ILE A 83 -2.02 8.63 5.56
CA ILE A 83 -1.51 7.41 4.96
C ILE A 83 -2.58 6.34 5.11
N THR A 84 -3.01 5.82 3.98
CA THR A 84 -4.06 4.82 3.86
C THR A 84 -3.44 3.54 3.32
N CYS A 85 -3.63 2.44 4.05
CA CYS A 85 -3.08 1.14 3.72
C CYS A 85 -4.23 0.19 3.42
N ILE A 86 -4.11 -0.55 2.32
CA ILE A 86 -5.07 -1.58 1.92
C ILE A 86 -4.28 -2.85 1.65
N LEU A 87 -4.63 -3.92 2.37
CA LEU A 87 -3.96 -5.20 2.23
C LEU A 87 -4.39 -5.87 0.92
N ILE A 88 -3.47 -6.47 0.17
CA ILE A 88 -3.75 -7.11 -1.11
C ILE A 88 -3.69 -8.63 -0.96
N SER A 89 -4.74 -9.32 -1.39
CA SER A 89 -4.75 -10.78 -1.39
C SER A 89 -3.63 -11.36 -2.28
N HIS A 90 -2.91 -12.35 -1.77
CA HIS A 90 -1.88 -13.05 -2.53
C HIS A 90 -2.46 -13.77 -3.76
N SER A 91 -3.67 -14.33 -3.66
CA SER A 91 -4.32 -14.99 -4.79
C SER A 91 -4.63 -13.99 -5.91
N LEU A 92 -5.01 -12.77 -5.56
CA LEU A 92 -5.27 -11.69 -6.51
C LEU A 92 -3.98 -11.28 -7.24
N ILE A 93 -2.84 -11.20 -6.55
CA ILE A 93 -1.55 -10.88 -7.17
C ILE A 93 -1.16 -11.97 -8.16
N VAL A 94 -1.30 -13.25 -7.81
CA VAL A 94 -1.02 -14.37 -8.70
C VAL A 94 -1.91 -14.32 -9.94
N GLN A 95 -3.21 -14.05 -9.77
CA GLN A 95 -4.14 -13.88 -10.89
C GLN A 95 -3.74 -12.72 -11.81
N PHE A 96 -3.40 -11.57 -11.23
CA PHE A 96 -2.95 -10.42 -11.98
C PHE A 96 -1.69 -10.75 -12.80
N LEU A 97 -0.70 -11.39 -12.20
CA LEU A 97 0.54 -11.79 -12.88
C LEU A 97 0.26 -12.81 -14.00
N ASN A 98 -0.56 -13.83 -13.74
CA ASN A 98 -0.91 -14.83 -14.75
C ASN A 98 -1.61 -14.21 -15.96
N LYS A 99 -2.57 -13.30 -15.71
CA LYS A 99 -3.26 -12.56 -16.75
C LYS A 99 -2.31 -11.65 -17.53
N LYS A 100 -1.45 -10.90 -16.84
CA LYS A 100 -0.56 -9.91 -17.47
C LYS A 100 0.61 -10.52 -18.23
N MET A 101 1.21 -11.59 -17.71
CA MET A 101 2.40 -12.21 -18.29
C MET A 101 2.04 -13.30 -19.30
N TYR A 102 0.96 -14.05 -19.06
CA TYR A 102 0.63 -15.24 -19.83
C TYR A 102 -0.75 -15.19 -20.50
N GLY A 103 -1.56 -14.14 -20.24
CA GLY A 103 -2.94 -14.07 -20.74
C GLY A 103 -3.87 -15.10 -20.12
N ILE A 104 -3.47 -15.75 -19.02
CA ILE A 104 -4.24 -16.83 -18.38
C ILE A 104 -5.14 -16.23 -17.30
N GLU A 105 -6.44 -16.35 -17.51
CA GLU A 105 -7.45 -16.02 -16.50
C GLU A 105 -7.86 -17.29 -15.76
N LEU A 106 -7.29 -17.48 -14.56
CA LEU A 106 -7.75 -18.54 -13.66
C LEU A 106 -9.08 -18.10 -13.06
N LYS A 107 -10.17 -18.78 -13.46
CA LYS A 107 -11.46 -18.62 -12.78
C LYS A 107 -11.26 -19.04 -11.32
N GLN A 108 -11.56 -18.14 -10.38
CA GLN A 108 -11.72 -18.55 -8.99
C GLN A 108 -12.81 -19.61 -8.98
N GLY A 109 -12.55 -20.76 -8.37
CA GLY A 109 -13.60 -21.77 -8.15
C GLY A 109 -14.72 -21.18 -7.30
N ASP A 110 -15.85 -21.88 -7.22
CA ASP A 110 -17.04 -21.49 -6.44
C ASP A 110 -16.80 -21.38 -4.91
N GLU A 111 -15.55 -21.44 -4.46
CA GLU A 111 -15.21 -21.15 -3.07
C GLU A 111 -15.39 -19.66 -2.79
N PRO A 112 -16.02 -19.31 -1.64
CA PRO A 112 -16.22 -17.92 -1.27
C PRO A 112 -14.86 -17.22 -1.26
N GLN A 113 -14.75 -16.15 -2.05
CA GLN A 113 -13.62 -15.24 -1.99
C GLN A 113 -13.37 -14.91 -0.52
N GLN A 114 -12.13 -14.97 -0.06
CA GLN A 114 -11.78 -14.54 1.28
C GLN A 114 -12.17 -13.05 1.41
N GLU A 115 -13.39 -12.77 1.89
CA GLU A 115 -13.95 -11.41 1.98
C GLU A 115 -13.16 -10.54 2.96
N PHE A 116 -12.50 -11.19 3.91
CA PHE A 116 -11.69 -10.55 4.94
C PHE A 116 -10.29 -11.16 4.96
N LEU A 117 -9.29 -10.31 4.79
CA LEU A 117 -7.91 -10.63 5.07
C LEU A 117 -7.65 -10.43 6.58
N THR A 118 -6.59 -11.05 7.10
CA THR A 118 -6.24 -10.92 8.50
C THR A 118 -5.05 -9.98 8.68
N PHE A 119 -5.18 -9.11 9.68
CA PHE A 119 -4.22 -8.06 9.99
C PHE A 119 -3.86 -8.16 11.46
N SER A 120 -2.64 -8.62 11.76
CA SER A 120 -2.16 -8.67 13.14
C SER A 120 -1.66 -7.30 13.60
N ASN A 121 -1.73 -7.03 14.91
CA ASN A 121 -1.15 -5.81 15.49
C ASN A 121 0.36 -5.68 15.22
N TYR A 122 1.09 -6.80 15.13
CA TYR A 122 2.50 -6.81 14.74
C TYR A 122 2.69 -6.22 13.34
N GLN A 123 1.91 -6.69 12.36
CA GLN A 123 1.98 -6.19 10.99
C GLN A 123 1.63 -4.71 10.91
N ARG A 124 0.68 -4.22 11.72
CA ARG A 124 0.28 -2.79 11.73
C ARG A 124 1.45 -1.93 12.17
N ASN A 125 2.03 -2.29 13.30
CA ASN A 125 3.14 -1.55 13.90
C ASN A 125 4.38 -1.61 12.99
N ASN A 126 4.65 -2.79 12.40
CA ASN A 126 5.75 -2.98 11.46
C ASN A 126 5.57 -2.12 10.21
N LEU A 127 4.37 -2.14 9.60
CA LEU A 127 4.03 -1.34 8.44
C LEU A 127 4.18 0.16 8.71
N GLU A 128 3.61 0.65 9.81
CA GLU A 128 3.73 2.06 10.21
C GLU A 128 5.18 2.49 10.38
N SER A 129 6.00 1.69 11.08
CA SER A 129 7.41 2.01 11.33
C SER A 129 8.21 2.08 10.04
N ASN A 130 8.07 1.04 9.19
CA ASN A 130 8.75 0.95 7.90
C ASN A 130 8.36 2.11 6.96
N LEU A 131 7.07 2.47 6.92
CA LEU A 131 6.60 3.57 6.07
C LEU A 131 7.11 4.93 6.56
N LYS A 132 7.17 5.17 7.87
CA LYS A 132 7.74 6.40 8.43
C LYS A 132 9.21 6.53 8.02
N GLU A 133 9.99 5.46 8.13
CA GLU A 133 11.40 5.43 7.70
C GLU A 133 11.55 5.66 6.18
N TYR A 134 10.75 4.97 5.36
CA TYR A 134 10.76 5.13 3.92
C TYR A 134 10.43 6.57 3.49
N LEU A 135 9.41 7.17 4.10
CA LEU A 135 9.00 8.55 3.81
C LEU A 135 10.07 9.56 4.25
N LEU A 136 10.75 9.33 5.38
CA LEU A 136 11.91 10.13 5.81
C LEU A 136 13.08 10.03 4.82
N ALA A 137 13.43 8.81 4.40
CA ALA A 137 14.51 8.55 3.46
C ALA A 137 14.22 9.16 2.08
N SER A 138 12.98 9.04 1.58
CA SER A 138 12.59 9.62 0.29
C SER A 138 12.68 11.16 0.26
N LYS A 139 12.51 11.85 1.40
CA LYS A 139 12.81 13.29 1.51
C LYS A 139 14.30 13.59 1.40
N GLN A 140 15.16 12.75 1.96
CA GLN A 140 16.61 12.90 1.78
C GLN A 140 16.97 12.73 0.30
N ILE A 141 16.36 11.76 -0.39
CA ILE A 141 16.53 11.52 -1.82
C ILE A 141 16.03 12.72 -2.66
N LYS A 142 14.89 13.34 -2.32
CA LYS A 142 14.42 14.55 -3.02
C LYS A 142 15.25 15.81 -2.70
N LYS A 143 15.86 15.90 -1.51
CA LYS A 143 16.81 16.97 -1.17
C LYS A 143 18.18 16.77 -1.83
N SER A 144 18.61 15.53 -2.07
CA SER A 144 19.87 15.21 -2.76
C SER A 144 19.72 15.19 -4.29
N ASN A 145 18.52 14.94 -4.83
CA ASN A 145 18.25 14.95 -6.26
C ASN A 145 17.96 16.36 -6.81
N VAL A 146 18.86 17.30 -6.54
CA VAL A 146 19.09 18.43 -7.45
C VAL A 146 19.91 17.98 -8.68
N ASN A 147 20.43 16.74 -8.75
CA ASN A 147 21.27 16.34 -9.91
C ASN A 147 21.35 14.83 -10.26
N VAL A 148 20.33 13.97 -10.05
CA VAL A 148 20.44 12.57 -10.53
C VAL A 148 19.11 11.98 -11.00
N PHE A 149 18.63 12.46 -12.16
CA PHE A 149 17.77 11.67 -13.05
C PHE A 149 18.26 11.85 -14.49
N THR A 150 19.47 11.34 -14.76
CA THR A 150 19.87 10.96 -16.12
C THR A 150 20.60 9.63 -16.02
N ASP A 151 20.14 8.69 -16.84
CA ASP A 151 20.75 7.39 -17.16
C ASP A 151 20.86 6.37 -16.04
N VAL A 152 19.88 5.45 -16.03
CA VAL A 152 20.19 4.05 -16.35
C VAL A 152 19.00 3.45 -17.13
N GLN A 153 19.11 3.35 -18.45
CA GLN A 153 18.35 2.36 -19.23
C GLN A 153 19.05 0.99 -19.07
N PRO A 154 18.32 -0.11 -18.81
CA PRO A 154 18.89 -1.44 -18.96
C PRO A 154 19.03 -1.75 -20.45
N ARG A 155 20.25 -2.06 -20.90
CA ARG A 155 20.46 -2.68 -22.20
C ARG A 155 19.97 -4.13 -22.14
N LEU A 156 19.11 -4.49 -23.09
CA LEU A 156 18.74 -5.86 -23.44
C LEU A 156 19.97 -6.66 -23.87
#